data_AF-T0UTJ1-F1
#
_entry.id   AF-T0UTJ1-F1
#
_cell.length_a   1.000
_cell.length_b   1.000
_cell.length_c   1.000
_cell.angle_alpha   90.00
_cell.angle_beta   90.00
_cell.angle_gamma   90.00
#
_symmetry.space_group_name_H-M   'P 1'
#
loop_
_entity.id
_entity.type
_entity.pdbx_description
1 polymer ?
#
loop_
_entity_poly.entity_id
_entity_poly.type
_entity_poly.pdbx_seq_one_letter_code
_entity_poly.pdbx_strand_id
1 'polypeptide(L)'
;MKRIVRVLKNDRWWQILVALFFAVTLFVTAWSGNTQNKSNSSSASNTFTQTVESVPVDIKYDSDNYFISGYSYDAEVYLTATTQLALTTEATSDTRHFKLVADLSNLGQGTSRVPIQVKNLPAGMSAQVSPSTLTATIGKKASKTFDVVANITPDKLANGYEVKKVSLDETKVEVTSSEDIINQIDHVQAVLEGGANLSDDYDGNLLLQAVSANGTVLASSISPAKVHAKITLRKLSKSVPVKVELTGDKASNVSSISYSFDRGHVTIVGSQEAMDKIDSITVPVDISHVTKDTTQTLKLSADGVTVQPNTVKVNLKVTQK
;
A
#
# COMPACT_ATOMS: atom_id res chain seq x y z
N MET A 1 -33.14 -39.31 79.33
CA MET A 1 -33.66 -38.02 78.81
C MET A 1 -34.50 -37.31 79.87
N LYS A 2 -33.91 -36.36 80.63
CA LYS A 2 -34.61 -35.24 81.33
C LYS A 2 -33.71 -34.38 82.25
N ARG A 3 -32.38 -34.49 82.18
CA ARG A 3 -31.44 -33.61 82.90
C ARG A 3 -30.25 -33.07 82.09
N ILE A 4 -30.28 -33.21 80.76
CA ILE A 4 -29.21 -32.72 79.86
C ILE A 4 -29.62 -31.44 79.10
N VAL A 5 -30.88 -31.02 79.16
CA VAL A 5 -31.38 -29.81 78.47
C VAL A 5 -31.56 -28.65 79.46
N ARG A 6 -30.61 -28.46 80.39
CA ARG A 6 -30.57 -27.27 81.27
C ARG A 6 -29.22 -26.53 81.26
N VAL A 7 -28.29 -26.91 80.39
CA VAL A 7 -27.00 -26.21 80.22
C VAL A 7 -26.98 -25.30 78.97
N LEU A 8 -28.10 -25.26 78.22
CA LEU A 8 -28.34 -24.26 77.16
C LEU A 8 -29.16 -23.09 77.71
N LYS A 9 -28.72 -22.49 78.82
CA LYS A 9 -29.31 -21.27 79.34
C LYS A 9 -28.21 -20.26 79.62
N ASN A 10 -27.91 -19.45 78.61
CA ASN A 10 -27.35 -18.10 78.74
C ASN A 10 -26.30 -17.90 79.85
N ASP A 11 -25.30 -18.79 79.90
CA ASP A 11 -24.14 -18.56 80.72
C ASP A 11 -23.12 -17.78 79.87
N ARG A 12 -22.92 -16.51 80.21
CA ARG A 12 -21.83 -15.65 79.68
C ARG A 12 -20.51 -16.43 79.57
N TRP A 13 -20.27 -17.34 80.51
CA TRP A 13 -19.09 -18.19 80.58
C TRP A 13 -18.99 -19.22 79.44
N TRP A 14 -20.09 -19.82 78.98
CA TRP A 14 -20.08 -20.73 77.83
C TRP A 14 -19.80 -19.98 76.52
N GLN A 15 -20.37 -18.78 76.37
CA GLN A 15 -20.11 -17.90 75.22
C GLN A 15 -18.64 -17.44 75.20
N ILE A 16 -18.05 -17.13 76.36
CA ILE A 16 -16.62 -16.79 76.49
C ILE A 16 -15.74 -17.98 76.09
N LEU A 17 -16.06 -19.20 76.50
CA LEU A 17 -15.29 -20.40 76.13
C LEU A 17 -15.35 -20.70 74.64
N VAL A 18 -16.53 -20.59 74.01
CA VAL A 18 -16.68 -20.78 72.56
C VAL A 18 -15.98 -19.67 71.77
N ALA A 19 -16.05 -18.42 72.23
CA ALA A 19 -15.35 -17.29 71.62
C ALA A 19 -13.81 -17.44 71.73
N LEU A 20 -13.31 -17.89 72.88
CA LEU A 20 -11.88 -18.16 73.08
C LEU A 20 -11.38 -19.26 72.14
N PHE A 21 -12.17 -20.32 71.96
CA PHE A 21 -11.83 -21.41 71.04
C PHE A 21 -11.73 -20.92 69.59
N PHE A 22 -12.68 -20.10 69.12
CA PHE A 22 -12.64 -19.49 67.80
C PHE A 22 -11.51 -18.47 67.64
N ALA A 23 -11.21 -17.68 68.68
CA ALA A 23 -10.10 -16.73 68.67
C ALA A 23 -8.75 -17.44 68.57
N VAL A 24 -8.55 -18.54 69.29
CA VAL A 24 -7.32 -19.34 69.23
C VAL A 24 -7.17 -20.04 67.89
N THR A 25 -8.24 -20.62 67.35
CA THR A 25 -8.19 -21.25 66.02
C THR A 25 -7.91 -20.24 64.92
N LEU A 26 -8.55 -19.07 64.94
CA LEU A 26 -8.23 -17.98 64.00
C LEU A 26 -6.79 -17.46 64.17
N PHE A 27 -6.34 -17.27 65.41
CA PHE A 27 -4.96 -16.84 65.69
C PHE A 27 -3.93 -17.84 65.18
N VAL A 28 -4.15 -19.15 65.37
CA VAL A 28 -3.25 -20.20 64.86
C VAL A 28 -3.28 -20.24 63.33
N THR A 29 -4.43 -20.02 62.68
CA THR A 29 -4.49 -19.94 61.21
C THR A 29 -3.82 -18.68 60.65
N ALA A 30 -3.95 -17.54 61.33
CA ALA A 30 -3.27 -16.29 60.95
C ALA A 30 -1.76 -16.37 61.21
N TRP A 31 -1.34 -17.04 62.28
CA TRP A 31 0.06 -17.27 62.61
C TRP A 31 0.70 -18.30 61.68
N SER A 32 0.01 -19.41 61.35
CA SER A 32 0.55 -20.44 60.46
C SER A 32 0.61 -20.01 59.00
N GLY A 33 -0.23 -19.03 58.60
CA GLY A 33 -0.14 -18.37 57.30
C GLY A 33 1.03 -17.37 57.17
N ASN A 34 1.74 -17.05 58.26
CA ASN A 34 2.82 -16.04 58.25
C ASN A 34 4.24 -16.63 58.34
N THR A 35 4.42 -17.90 57.99
CA THR A 35 5.73 -18.53 57.88
C THR A 35 5.90 -19.22 56.53
N GLN A 36 6.12 -18.43 55.49
CA GLN A 36 7.10 -18.63 54.43
C GLN A 36 6.87 -17.63 53.28
N ASN A 37 7.25 -16.37 53.50
CA ASN A 37 7.95 -15.66 52.44
C ASN A 37 9.43 -15.67 52.85
N LYS A 38 10.10 -16.77 52.52
CA LYS A 38 11.55 -16.74 52.34
C LYS A 38 11.77 -15.74 51.22
N SER A 39 12.07 -14.51 51.60
CA SER A 39 12.76 -13.55 50.77
C SER A 39 14.09 -14.19 50.38
N ASN A 40 14.06 -14.97 49.29
CA ASN A 40 15.18 -15.04 48.38
C ASN A 40 15.34 -13.60 47.85
N SER A 41 16.04 -12.76 48.61
CA SER A 41 16.65 -11.56 48.08
C SER A 41 17.83 -11.99 47.20
N SER A 42 17.55 -12.68 46.10
CA SER A 42 18.13 -12.19 44.86
C SER A 42 17.55 -10.79 44.73
N SER A 43 18.38 -9.77 44.85
CA SER A 43 18.01 -8.40 44.51
C SER A 43 17.57 -8.41 43.04
N ALA A 44 16.31 -8.77 42.78
CA ALA A 44 15.67 -8.51 41.52
C ALA A 44 15.52 -7.00 41.50
N SER A 45 16.51 -6.31 40.94
CA SER A 45 16.34 -4.94 40.52
C SER A 45 15.09 -4.94 39.66
N ASN A 46 13.99 -4.35 40.15
CA ASN A 46 12.80 -4.10 39.36
C ASN A 46 13.25 -3.19 38.21
N THR A 47 13.58 -3.79 37.09
CA THR A 47 13.97 -3.10 35.87
C THR A 47 12.73 -3.05 35.00
N PHE A 48 12.45 -1.86 34.48
CA PHE A 48 11.37 -1.63 33.54
C PHE A 48 11.92 -1.79 32.14
N THR A 49 11.17 -2.43 31.25
CA THR A 49 11.57 -2.66 29.87
C THR A 49 10.54 -2.13 28.89
N GLN A 50 10.99 -1.61 27.76
CA GLN A 50 10.13 -1.17 26.66
C GLN A 50 10.87 -1.31 25.33
N THR A 51 10.16 -1.80 24.32
CA THR A 51 10.64 -1.81 22.94
C THR A 51 10.27 -0.51 22.27
N VAL A 52 11.24 0.10 21.59
CA VAL A 52 11.06 1.30 20.79
C VAL A 52 11.29 0.90 19.33
N GLU A 53 10.25 1.02 18.53
CA GLU A 53 10.28 0.70 17.10
C GLU A 53 10.68 1.93 16.27
N SER A 54 11.15 1.68 15.04
CA SER A 54 11.51 2.72 14.07
C SER A 54 12.41 3.83 14.61
N VAL A 55 13.50 3.45 15.30
CA VAL A 55 14.51 4.41 15.72
C VAL A 55 15.48 4.66 14.55
N PRO A 56 15.61 5.92 14.07
CA PRO A 56 16.48 6.23 12.95
C PRO A 56 17.96 6.06 13.32
N VAL A 57 18.73 5.46 12.41
CA VAL A 57 20.18 5.31 12.53
C VAL A 57 20.89 6.47 11.83
N ASP A 58 21.68 7.23 12.58
CA ASP A 58 22.55 8.30 12.08
C ASP A 58 23.82 7.68 11.48
N ILE A 59 23.93 7.73 10.16
CA ILE A 59 25.04 7.11 9.42
C ILE A 59 26.10 8.18 9.12
N LYS A 60 27.29 8.00 9.68
CA LYS A 60 28.43 8.89 9.44
C LYS A 60 29.26 8.38 8.28
N TYR A 61 29.40 9.18 7.24
CA TYR A 61 30.24 8.92 6.08
C TYR A 61 30.60 10.23 5.38
N ASP A 62 31.57 10.18 4.47
CA ASP A 62 31.91 11.31 3.61
C ASP A 62 30.90 11.41 2.45
N SER A 63 29.85 12.21 2.66
CA SER A 63 28.79 12.46 1.68
C SER A 63 29.21 13.32 0.48
N ASP A 64 30.39 13.92 0.52
CA ASP A 64 30.89 14.77 -0.55
C ASP A 64 31.50 13.91 -1.66
N ASN A 65 32.27 12.88 -1.28
CA ASN A 65 32.96 12.00 -2.24
C ASN A 65 32.26 10.65 -2.46
N TYR A 66 31.41 10.19 -1.54
CA TYR A 66 30.81 8.87 -1.59
C TYR A 66 29.28 8.92 -1.52
N PHE A 67 28.65 7.85 -2.02
CA PHE A 67 27.22 7.60 -1.93
C PHE A 67 26.99 6.22 -1.31
N ILE A 68 26.08 6.15 -0.35
CA ILE A 68 25.75 4.90 0.35
C ILE A 68 24.37 4.38 -0.08
N SER A 69 24.23 3.07 -0.14
CA SER A 69 22.98 2.41 -0.54
C SER A 69 22.81 1.06 0.16
N GLY A 70 21.62 0.45 0.05
CA GLY A 70 21.36 -0.90 0.55
C GLY A 70 21.30 -1.03 2.08
N TYR A 71 21.00 0.06 2.78
CA TYR A 71 20.88 0.11 4.24
C TYR A 71 19.42 0.27 4.68
N SER A 72 19.12 -0.13 5.93
CA SER A 72 17.86 0.16 6.60
C SER A 72 18.01 1.43 7.43
N TYR A 73 17.02 2.33 7.36
CA TYR A 73 17.00 3.57 8.14
C TYR A 73 16.62 3.33 9.60
N ASP A 74 15.90 2.25 9.87
CA ASP A 74 15.24 2.00 11.14
C ASP A 74 15.80 0.75 11.83
N ALA A 75 15.90 0.83 13.16
CA ALA A 75 16.18 -0.30 14.04
C ALA A 75 15.26 -0.29 15.26
N GLU A 76 15.04 -1.46 15.84
CA GLU A 76 14.36 -1.62 17.11
C GLU A 76 15.36 -1.48 18.26
N VAL A 77 14.93 -0.83 19.33
CA VAL A 77 15.74 -0.66 20.54
C VAL A 77 14.98 -1.19 21.75
N TYR A 78 15.50 -2.25 22.36
CA TYR A 78 15.02 -2.77 23.63
C TYR A 78 15.69 -1.98 24.76
N LEU A 79 14.91 -1.11 25.40
CA LEU A 79 15.36 -0.30 26.52
C LEU A 79 15.06 -1.01 27.84
N THR A 80 16.03 -0.94 28.75
CA THR A 80 15.90 -1.39 30.14
C THR A 80 16.33 -0.26 31.04
N ALA A 81 15.48 0.11 32.01
CA ALA A 81 15.75 1.21 32.93
C ALA A 81 15.47 0.82 34.38
N THR A 82 16.15 1.49 35.31
CA THR A 82 15.93 1.35 36.76
C THR A 82 14.68 2.10 37.25
N THR A 83 14.14 3.05 36.47
CA THR A 83 12.93 3.79 36.80
C THR A 83 12.00 3.89 35.60
N GLN A 84 10.68 3.87 35.84
CA GLN A 84 9.67 4.02 34.80
C GLN A 84 9.73 5.38 34.09
N LEU A 85 10.03 6.46 34.83
CA LEU A 85 10.13 7.81 34.28
C LEU A 85 11.27 7.93 33.24
N ALA A 86 12.44 7.36 33.54
CA ALA A 86 13.55 7.35 32.60
C ALA A 86 13.21 6.56 31.33
N LEU A 87 12.55 5.41 31.49
CA LEU A 87 12.10 4.58 30.36
C LEU A 87 11.14 5.34 29.44
N THR A 88 10.10 5.96 29.99
CA THR A 88 9.11 6.70 29.20
C THR A 88 9.72 7.90 28.50
N THR A 89 10.68 8.57 29.14
CA THR A 89 11.37 9.74 28.57
C THR A 89 12.18 9.34 27.33
N GLU A 90 12.94 8.24 27.39
CA GLU A 90 13.73 7.79 26.24
C GLU A 90 12.94 7.03 25.17
N ALA A 91 11.82 6.41 25.54
CA ALA A 91 10.96 5.73 24.57
C ALA A 91 10.28 6.72 23.62
N THR A 92 9.83 7.86 24.14
CA THR A 92 9.13 8.90 23.35
C THR A 92 10.09 9.66 22.44
N SER A 93 9.77 9.75 21.14
CA SER A 93 10.60 10.40 20.11
C SER A 93 11.02 11.82 20.46
N ASP A 94 10.12 12.61 21.04
CA ASP A 94 10.30 14.05 21.25
C ASP A 94 11.20 14.37 22.45
N THR A 95 11.28 13.43 23.41
CA THR A 95 12.06 13.57 24.64
C THR A 95 13.26 12.64 24.70
N ARG A 96 13.49 11.84 23.66
CA ARG A 96 14.59 10.90 23.54
C ARG A 96 15.92 11.64 23.38
N HIS A 97 16.91 11.25 24.18
CA HIS A 97 18.26 11.79 24.11
C HIS A 97 19.23 10.85 23.41
N PHE A 98 19.01 9.53 23.52
CA PHE A 98 19.90 8.57 22.87
C PHE A 98 19.78 8.62 21.34
N LYS A 99 20.88 8.33 20.65
CA LYS A 99 20.95 8.22 19.19
C LYS A 99 21.60 6.92 18.78
N LEU A 100 21.11 6.32 17.71
CA LEU A 100 21.79 5.20 17.06
C LEU A 100 22.77 5.78 16.03
N VAL A 101 24.03 5.37 16.08
CA VAL A 101 25.08 5.85 15.20
C VAL A 101 25.80 4.67 14.55
N ALA A 102 25.93 4.71 13.22
CA ALA A 102 26.74 3.78 12.45
C ALA A 102 27.84 4.56 11.73
N ASP A 103 29.11 4.25 11.98
CA ASP A 103 30.24 4.97 11.40
C ASP A 103 30.86 4.19 10.24
N LEU A 104 30.75 4.73 9.03
CA LEU A 104 31.30 4.21 7.79
C LEU A 104 32.53 5.01 7.31
N SER A 105 32.94 6.06 8.03
CA SER A 105 33.94 7.04 7.57
C SER A 105 35.33 6.46 7.31
N ASN A 106 35.66 5.34 7.97
CA ASN A 106 36.96 4.67 7.86
C ASN A 106 36.95 3.51 6.84
N LEU A 107 35.87 3.32 6.10
CA LEU A 107 35.68 2.18 5.20
C LEU A 107 35.87 2.59 3.74
N GLY A 108 36.48 1.70 2.96
CA GLY A 108 36.65 1.87 1.53
C GLY A 108 35.39 1.54 0.72
N GLN A 109 35.51 1.64 -0.60
CA GLN A 109 34.45 1.26 -1.52
C GLN A 109 34.08 -0.22 -1.39
N GLY A 110 32.79 -0.54 -1.57
CA GLY A 110 32.23 -1.89 -1.49
C GLY A 110 31.18 -2.05 -0.40
N THR A 111 30.67 -3.28 -0.26
CA THR A 111 29.70 -3.62 0.78
C THR A 111 30.40 -3.92 2.09
N SER A 112 30.04 -3.19 3.13
CA SER A 112 30.60 -3.34 4.47
C SER A 112 29.51 -3.46 5.52
N ARG A 113 29.88 -4.04 6.67
CA ARG A 113 28.99 -4.23 7.81
C ARG A 113 29.60 -3.58 9.05
N VAL A 114 28.84 -2.70 9.69
CA VAL A 114 29.29 -1.96 10.87
C VAL A 114 28.36 -2.16 12.06
N PRO A 115 28.88 -2.18 13.29
CA PRO A 115 28.03 -2.23 14.49
C PRO A 115 27.28 -0.91 14.67
N ILE A 116 26.01 -1.00 15.06
CA ILE A 116 25.22 0.18 15.44
C ILE A 116 25.53 0.50 16.91
N GLN A 117 25.98 1.72 17.17
CA GLN A 117 26.33 2.18 18.50
C GLN A 117 25.22 3.05 19.08
N VAL A 118 24.84 2.79 20.33
CA VAL A 118 23.96 3.69 21.09
C VAL A 118 24.82 4.79 21.72
N LYS A 119 24.54 6.05 21.37
CA LYS A 119 25.18 7.25 21.94
C LYS A 119 24.20 7.99 22.82
N ASN A 120 24.71 8.72 23.81
CA ASN A 120 23.94 9.58 24.71
C ASN A 120 22.83 8.86 25.50
N LEU A 121 23.01 7.57 25.81
CA LEU A 121 22.09 6.86 26.70
C LEU A 121 22.32 7.31 28.16
N PRO A 122 21.29 7.77 28.89
CA PRO A 122 21.43 8.14 30.29
C PRO A 122 21.91 7.01 31.20
N ALA A 123 22.59 7.39 32.29
CA ALA A 123 23.13 6.44 33.26
C ALA A 123 22.02 5.62 33.94
N GLY A 124 22.30 4.35 34.25
CA GLY A 124 21.32 3.44 34.86
C GLY A 124 20.30 2.86 33.87
N MET A 125 20.57 2.97 32.58
CA MET A 125 19.83 2.30 31.51
C MET A 125 20.74 1.44 30.64
N SER A 126 20.12 0.44 30.00
CA SER A 126 20.74 -0.42 28.99
C SER A 126 19.87 -0.40 27.74
N ALA A 127 20.51 -0.50 26.59
CA ALA A 127 19.84 -0.51 25.29
C ALA A 127 20.43 -1.62 24.43
N GLN A 128 19.56 -2.47 23.88
CA GLN A 128 19.93 -3.50 22.92
C GLN A 128 19.27 -3.18 21.58
N VAL A 129 20.08 -3.11 20.51
CA VAL A 129 19.61 -2.74 19.17
C VAL A 129 19.43 -3.99 18.32
N SER A 130 18.32 -4.06 17.59
CA SER A 130 18.03 -5.11 16.60
C SER A 130 17.63 -4.48 15.26
N PRO A 131 18.37 -4.75 14.17
CA PRO A 131 19.60 -5.54 14.11
C PRO A 131 20.77 -4.85 14.83
N SER A 132 21.75 -5.60 15.33
CA SER A 132 22.94 -5.04 16.00
C SER A 132 23.97 -4.45 15.03
N THR A 133 23.80 -4.70 13.73
CA THR A 133 24.73 -4.28 12.68
C THR A 133 23.96 -3.73 11.49
N LEU A 134 24.54 -2.72 10.85
CA LEU A 134 24.06 -2.12 9.62
C LEU A 134 24.96 -2.57 8.46
N THR A 135 24.35 -3.05 7.38
CA THR A 135 25.03 -3.33 6.11
C THR A 135 24.77 -2.18 5.17
N ALA A 136 25.82 -1.65 4.53
CA ALA A 136 25.72 -0.61 3.52
C ALA A 136 26.75 -0.85 2.42
N THR A 137 26.40 -0.47 1.19
CA THR A 137 27.32 -0.44 0.04
C THR A 137 27.77 0.99 -0.18
N ILE A 138 29.09 1.21 -0.11
CA ILE A 138 29.75 2.50 -0.32
C ILE A 138 30.28 2.53 -1.74
N GLY A 139 29.84 3.51 -2.53
CA GLY A 139 30.33 3.73 -3.88
C GLY A 139 30.82 5.16 -4.06
N LYS A 140 31.69 5.38 -5.05
CA LYS A 140 32.11 6.73 -5.42
C LYS A 140 30.91 7.53 -5.95
N LYS A 141 30.72 8.74 -5.44
CA LYS A 141 29.60 9.60 -5.81
C LYS A 141 29.75 10.11 -7.25
N ALA A 142 28.67 10.06 -8.01
CA ALA A 142 28.57 10.64 -9.34
C ALA A 142 27.17 11.24 -9.54
N SER A 143 27.11 12.31 -10.33
CA SER A 143 25.86 12.92 -10.78
C SER A 143 25.78 12.89 -12.31
N LYS A 144 24.58 12.64 -12.84
CA LYS A 144 24.30 12.74 -14.28
C LYS A 144 22.85 13.16 -14.51
N THR A 145 22.60 13.87 -15.60
CA THR A 145 21.25 14.26 -16.01
C THR A 145 20.60 13.14 -16.82
N PHE A 146 19.34 12.84 -16.52
CA PHE A 146 18.53 11.86 -17.24
C PHE A 146 17.21 12.46 -17.68
N ASP A 147 16.66 11.92 -18.77
CA ASP A 147 15.33 12.28 -19.24
C ASP A 147 14.26 11.68 -18.33
N VAL A 148 13.19 12.44 -18.09
CA VAL A 148 12.03 12.04 -17.29
C VAL A 148 10.94 11.52 -18.22
N VAL A 149 10.48 10.31 -17.93
CA VAL A 149 9.38 9.65 -18.63
C VAL A 149 8.23 9.45 -17.65
N ALA A 150 7.04 9.96 -18.00
CA ALA A 150 5.85 9.69 -17.21
C ALA A 150 5.43 8.23 -17.37
N ASN A 151 5.34 7.50 -16.26
CA ASN A 151 4.89 6.11 -16.24
C ASN A 151 3.59 6.02 -15.43
N ILE A 152 2.46 6.13 -16.13
CA ILE A 152 1.12 6.03 -15.54
C ILE A 152 0.56 4.66 -15.90
N THR A 153 0.67 3.73 -14.96
CA THR A 153 0.21 2.35 -15.16
C THR A 153 -1.32 2.27 -15.09
N PRO A 154 -1.96 1.35 -15.85
CA PRO A 154 -3.43 1.25 -15.91
C PRO A 154 -4.11 0.99 -14.56
N ASP A 155 -3.41 0.41 -13.58
CA ASP A 155 -3.93 0.20 -12.22
C ASP A 155 -4.17 1.51 -11.46
N LYS A 156 -3.62 2.63 -11.93
CA LYS A 156 -3.85 3.97 -11.37
C LYS A 156 -5.08 4.68 -11.93
N LEU A 157 -5.75 4.07 -12.92
CA LEU A 157 -6.86 4.66 -13.65
C LEU A 157 -8.15 3.93 -13.31
N ALA A 158 -9.26 4.68 -13.28
CA ALA A 158 -10.57 4.09 -13.17
C ALA A 158 -10.90 3.23 -14.39
N ASN A 159 -11.69 2.17 -14.17
CA ASN A 159 -12.12 1.28 -15.24
C ASN A 159 -12.79 2.06 -16.38
N GLY A 160 -12.32 1.82 -17.61
CA GLY A 160 -12.82 2.48 -18.81
C GLY A 160 -12.20 3.85 -19.10
N TYR A 161 -11.07 4.18 -18.46
CA TYR A 161 -10.26 5.36 -18.79
C TYR A 161 -8.86 4.95 -19.25
N GLU A 162 -8.28 5.78 -20.12
CA GLU A 162 -6.89 5.70 -20.54
C GLU A 162 -6.24 7.09 -20.58
N VAL A 163 -4.92 7.13 -20.47
CA VAL A 163 -4.16 8.38 -20.59
C VAL A 163 -4.15 8.83 -22.03
N LYS A 164 -4.65 10.04 -22.28
CA LYS A 164 -4.62 10.69 -23.60
C LYS A 164 -3.32 11.45 -23.81
N LYS A 165 -2.90 12.21 -22.79
CA LYS A 165 -1.72 13.07 -22.86
C LYS A 165 -1.15 13.27 -21.46
N VAL A 166 0.17 13.32 -21.35
CA VAL A 166 0.89 13.79 -20.16
C VAL A 166 1.75 14.98 -20.55
N SER A 167 1.77 16.01 -19.71
CA SER A 167 2.67 17.15 -19.81
C SER A 167 3.43 17.28 -18.50
N LEU A 168 4.76 17.30 -18.57
CA LEU A 168 5.64 17.54 -17.43
C LEU A 168 6.18 18.97 -17.52
N ASP A 169 6.41 19.60 -16.37
CA ASP A 169 7.11 20.89 -16.27
C ASP A 169 8.61 20.75 -16.54
N GLU A 170 9.21 19.66 -16.06
CA GLU A 170 10.60 19.32 -16.26
C GLU A 170 10.73 17.94 -16.92
N THR A 171 11.50 17.89 -18.01
CA THR A 171 11.77 16.65 -18.74
C THR A 171 13.17 16.11 -18.50
N LYS A 172 13.98 16.80 -17.70
CA LYS A 172 15.37 16.45 -17.38
C LYS A 172 15.66 16.77 -15.93
N VAL A 173 16.25 15.82 -15.22
CA VAL A 173 16.60 15.97 -13.81
C VAL A 173 18.00 15.45 -13.52
N GLU A 174 18.62 15.99 -12.49
CA GLU A 174 19.91 15.51 -12.01
C GLU A 174 19.70 14.33 -11.06
N VAL A 175 20.41 13.24 -11.32
CA VAL A 175 20.42 12.05 -10.47
C VAL A 175 21.82 11.86 -9.90
N THR A 176 21.90 11.75 -8.59
CA THR A 176 23.13 11.47 -7.83
C THR A 176 23.05 10.06 -7.23
N SER A 177 24.06 9.24 -7.48
CA SER A 177 24.21 7.91 -6.89
C SER A 177 25.68 7.47 -6.92
N SER A 178 25.96 6.19 -6.69
CA SER A 178 27.26 5.60 -6.96
C SER A 178 27.50 5.50 -8.47
N GLU A 179 28.76 5.63 -8.90
CA GLU A 179 29.17 5.58 -10.32
C GLU A 179 28.63 4.31 -11.04
N ASP A 180 28.68 3.16 -10.38
CA ASP A 180 28.16 1.89 -10.90
C ASP A 180 26.64 1.91 -11.12
N ILE A 181 25.89 2.56 -10.22
CA ILE A 181 24.43 2.68 -10.33
C ILE A 181 24.07 3.69 -11.41
N ILE A 182 24.77 4.84 -11.47
CA ILE A 182 24.54 5.86 -12.52
C ILE A 182 24.67 5.25 -13.92
N ASN A 183 25.61 4.33 -14.12
CA ASN A 183 25.79 3.63 -15.40
C ASN A 183 24.71 2.59 -15.72
N GLN A 184 23.91 2.17 -14.73
CA GLN A 184 22.80 1.23 -14.90
C GLN A 184 21.45 1.93 -15.07
N ILE A 185 21.37 3.23 -14.77
CA ILE A 185 20.14 4.02 -14.98
C ILE A 185 19.92 4.17 -16.48
N ASP A 186 18.73 3.79 -16.93
CA ASP A 186 18.27 4.00 -18.30
C ASP A 186 17.55 5.34 -18.43
N HIS A 187 16.55 5.58 -17.56
CA HIS A 187 15.79 6.83 -17.48
C HIS A 187 15.22 7.06 -16.08
N VAL A 188 14.60 8.22 -15.86
CA VAL A 188 13.86 8.55 -14.65
C VAL A 188 12.36 8.43 -14.93
N GLN A 189 11.63 7.71 -14.09
CA GLN A 189 10.19 7.57 -14.17
C GLN A 189 9.49 8.54 -13.23
N ALA A 190 8.50 9.26 -13.75
CA ALA A 190 7.55 10.03 -12.95
C ALA A 190 6.31 9.18 -12.68
N VAL A 191 6.06 8.86 -11.42
CA VAL A 191 4.98 7.95 -10.98
C VAL A 191 4.01 8.64 -10.02
N LEU A 192 2.74 8.22 -10.05
CA LEU A 192 1.73 8.65 -9.08
C LEU A 192 1.97 7.95 -7.74
N GLU A 193 2.00 8.71 -6.65
CA GLU A 193 2.10 8.15 -5.31
C GLU A 193 0.76 7.49 -4.89
N GLY A 194 0.85 6.30 -4.28
CA GLY A 194 -0.28 5.62 -3.66
C GLY A 194 -1.21 4.85 -4.62
N GLY A 195 -2.41 4.52 -4.12
CA GLY A 195 -3.46 3.79 -4.84
C GLY A 195 -4.42 4.73 -5.59
N ALA A 196 -3.88 5.64 -6.40
CA ALA A 196 -4.70 6.56 -7.19
C ALA A 196 -5.68 5.78 -8.10
N ASN A 197 -6.89 6.32 -8.30
CA ASN A 197 -7.92 5.74 -9.17
C ASN A 197 -8.54 6.87 -10.01
N LEU A 198 -7.75 7.39 -10.96
CA LEU A 198 -8.10 8.61 -11.69
C LEU A 198 -9.24 8.37 -12.68
N SER A 199 -10.31 9.16 -12.58
CA SER A 199 -11.45 9.15 -13.51
C SER A 199 -11.65 10.48 -14.24
N ASP A 200 -10.85 11.49 -13.90
CA ASP A 200 -10.82 12.83 -14.50
C ASP A 200 -9.37 13.27 -14.69
N ASP A 201 -9.18 14.37 -15.42
CA ASP A 201 -7.87 15.00 -15.62
C ASP A 201 -7.20 15.29 -14.26
N TYR A 202 -5.88 15.04 -14.20
CA TYR A 202 -5.07 15.23 -13.00
C TYR A 202 -4.06 16.37 -13.20
N ASP A 203 -3.91 17.20 -12.18
CA ASP A 203 -2.98 18.33 -12.15
C ASP A 203 -2.28 18.32 -10.77
N GLY A 204 -1.02 17.89 -10.72
CA GLY A 204 -0.32 17.69 -9.45
C GLY A 204 1.08 17.10 -9.59
N ASN A 205 1.71 16.81 -8.46
CA ASN A 205 3.11 16.38 -8.42
C ASN A 205 3.26 14.86 -8.52
N LEU A 206 4.18 14.41 -9.37
CA LEU A 206 4.61 13.02 -9.48
C LEU A 206 5.95 12.82 -8.79
N LEU A 207 6.13 11.67 -8.15
CA LEU A 207 7.40 11.28 -7.55
C LEU A 207 8.34 10.76 -8.63
N LEU A 208 9.61 11.16 -8.58
CA LEU A 208 10.63 10.67 -9.49
C LEU A 208 11.35 9.44 -8.93
N GLN A 209 11.60 8.46 -9.80
CA GLN A 209 12.34 7.25 -9.49
C GLN A 209 13.30 6.93 -10.64
N ALA A 210 14.59 6.74 -10.34
CA ALA A 210 15.54 6.29 -11.34
C ALA A 210 15.38 4.78 -11.54
N VAL A 211 15.30 4.33 -12.78
CA VAL A 211 15.11 2.91 -13.11
C VAL A 211 16.16 2.40 -14.08
N SER A 212 16.45 1.12 -13.97
CA SER A 212 17.24 0.40 -14.98
C SER A 212 16.42 0.08 -16.22
N ALA A 213 17.06 -0.39 -17.29
CA ALA A 213 16.40 -0.85 -18.51
C ALA A 213 15.36 -1.97 -18.27
N ASN A 214 15.49 -2.73 -17.18
CA ASN A 214 14.54 -3.77 -16.78
C ASN A 214 13.38 -3.23 -15.92
N GLY A 215 13.31 -1.91 -15.69
CA GLY A 215 12.30 -1.28 -14.82
C GLY A 215 12.55 -1.45 -13.33
N THR A 216 13.74 -1.88 -12.90
CA THR A 216 14.09 -1.99 -11.48
C THR A 216 14.45 -0.62 -10.92
N VAL A 217 13.85 -0.22 -9.80
CA VAL A 217 14.17 1.04 -9.12
C VAL A 217 15.57 0.96 -8.51
N LEU A 218 16.39 1.97 -8.80
CA LEU A 218 17.78 2.06 -8.37
C LEU A 218 17.92 3.11 -7.25
N ALA A 219 18.70 2.75 -6.22
CA ALA A 219 18.98 3.64 -5.09
C ALA A 219 19.69 4.92 -5.58
N SER A 220 19.02 6.06 -5.47
CA SER A 220 19.49 7.33 -6.01
C SER A 220 18.83 8.51 -5.30
N SER A 221 19.48 9.67 -5.38
CA SER A 221 18.92 10.96 -5.00
C SER A 221 18.64 11.75 -6.27
N ILE A 222 17.43 12.28 -6.41
CA ILE A 222 16.98 12.98 -7.61
C ILE A 222 16.63 14.41 -7.23
N SER A 223 17.10 15.37 -8.03
CA SER A 223 16.84 16.80 -7.83
C SER A 223 16.26 17.42 -9.12
N PRO A 224 15.03 17.95 -9.07
CA PRO A 224 14.07 17.91 -7.96
C PRO A 224 13.53 16.49 -7.70
N ALA A 225 13.06 16.22 -6.47
CA ALA A 225 12.52 14.89 -6.11
C ALA A 225 11.11 14.62 -6.69
N LYS A 226 10.38 15.69 -7.03
CA LYS A 226 9.03 15.64 -7.61
C LYS A 226 8.94 16.63 -8.77
N VAL A 227 8.12 16.30 -9.75
CA VAL A 227 7.84 17.15 -10.92
C VAL A 227 6.34 17.35 -11.06
N HIS A 228 5.94 18.52 -11.54
CA HIS A 228 4.54 18.81 -11.74
C HIS A 228 4.05 18.26 -13.08
N ALA A 229 2.96 17.51 -13.05
CA ALA A 229 2.39 16.85 -14.21
C ALA A 229 0.92 17.23 -14.41
N LYS A 230 0.56 17.47 -15.67
CA LYS A 230 -0.82 17.54 -16.14
C LYS A 230 -1.13 16.30 -16.97
N ILE A 231 -2.04 15.48 -16.49
CA ILE A 231 -2.48 14.24 -17.14
C ILE A 231 -3.90 14.45 -17.63
N THR A 232 -4.09 14.38 -18.95
CA THR A 232 -5.42 14.38 -19.56
C THR A 232 -5.86 12.95 -19.81
N LEU A 233 -7.05 12.60 -19.31
CA LEU A 233 -7.65 11.29 -19.52
C LEU A 233 -8.65 11.34 -20.68
N ARG A 234 -8.93 10.16 -21.24
CA ARG A 234 -10.08 9.95 -22.12
C ARG A 234 -10.75 8.65 -21.77
N LYS A 235 -12.04 8.55 -22.10
CA LYS A 235 -12.76 7.29 -21.98
C LYS A 235 -12.24 6.31 -23.03
N LEU A 236 -12.01 5.08 -22.59
CA LEU A 236 -11.54 4.00 -23.41
C LEU A 236 -12.62 3.64 -24.44
N SER A 237 -12.20 3.46 -25.69
CA SER A 237 -13.12 3.24 -26.79
C SER A 237 -12.60 2.20 -27.78
N LYS A 238 -13.49 1.34 -28.27
CA LYS A 238 -13.20 0.30 -29.27
C LYS A 238 -14.12 0.48 -30.47
N SER A 239 -13.60 0.33 -31.69
CA SER A 239 -14.41 0.30 -32.91
C SER A 239 -14.81 -1.13 -33.23
N VAL A 240 -16.11 -1.39 -33.37
CA VAL A 240 -16.65 -2.73 -33.65
C VAL A 240 -17.55 -2.70 -34.89
N PRO A 241 -17.54 -3.75 -35.72
CA PRO A 241 -18.42 -3.85 -36.89
C PRO A 241 -19.87 -4.10 -36.47
N VAL A 242 -20.80 -3.59 -37.28
CA VAL A 242 -22.23 -3.87 -37.17
C VAL A 242 -22.58 -5.01 -38.12
N LYS A 243 -23.23 -6.05 -37.60
CA LYS A 243 -23.78 -7.16 -38.38
C LYS A 243 -25.29 -7.06 -38.41
N VAL A 244 -25.89 -7.25 -39.59
CA VAL A 244 -27.35 -7.34 -39.72
C VAL A 244 -27.74 -8.79 -39.85
N GLU A 245 -28.71 -9.18 -39.03
CA GLU A 245 -29.36 -10.48 -39.12
C GLU A 245 -30.77 -10.26 -39.66
N LEU A 246 -31.04 -10.79 -40.85
CA LEU A 246 -32.37 -10.67 -41.46
C LEU A 246 -33.30 -11.66 -40.79
N THR A 247 -34.39 -11.17 -40.20
CA THR A 247 -35.40 -11.97 -39.51
C THR A 247 -36.74 -11.89 -40.22
N GLY A 248 -37.55 -12.94 -40.14
CA GLY A 248 -38.85 -13.01 -40.81
C GLY A 248 -38.81 -13.63 -42.21
N ASP A 249 -39.99 -13.85 -42.78
CA ASP A 249 -40.16 -14.54 -44.05
C ASP A 249 -40.15 -13.56 -45.23
N LYS A 250 -39.47 -13.95 -46.32
CA LYS A 250 -39.48 -13.15 -47.55
C LYS A 250 -40.88 -13.15 -48.16
N ALA A 251 -41.36 -11.98 -48.59
CA ALA A 251 -42.60 -11.87 -49.34
C ALA A 251 -42.53 -12.70 -50.64
N SER A 252 -43.65 -13.32 -51.03
CA SER A 252 -43.73 -14.28 -52.15
C SER A 252 -43.30 -13.70 -53.51
N ASN A 253 -43.41 -12.38 -53.69
CA ASN A 253 -43.02 -11.62 -54.87
C ASN A 253 -41.53 -11.19 -54.89
N VAL A 254 -40.76 -11.46 -53.84
CA VAL A 254 -39.35 -11.05 -53.71
C VAL A 254 -38.42 -12.26 -53.92
N SER A 255 -37.43 -12.11 -54.80
CA SER A 255 -36.40 -13.13 -55.09
C SER A 255 -35.28 -13.09 -54.06
N SER A 256 -34.71 -11.90 -53.81
CA SER A 256 -33.66 -11.71 -52.81
C SER A 256 -33.68 -10.31 -52.21
N ILE A 257 -33.18 -10.20 -50.98
CA ILE A 257 -32.98 -8.92 -50.29
C ILE A 257 -31.50 -8.85 -49.95
N SER A 258 -30.84 -7.80 -50.39
CA SER A 258 -29.46 -7.47 -50.01
C SER A 258 -29.47 -6.24 -49.10
N TYR A 259 -28.50 -6.17 -48.19
CA TYR A 259 -28.34 -5.03 -47.30
C TYR A 259 -26.99 -4.37 -47.51
N SER A 260 -26.94 -3.06 -47.27
CA SER A 260 -25.71 -2.28 -47.26
C SER A 260 -25.79 -1.20 -46.17
N PHE A 261 -24.62 -0.80 -45.67
CA PHE A 261 -24.49 0.24 -44.65
C PHE A 261 -23.75 1.43 -45.22
N ASP A 262 -24.17 2.64 -44.85
CA ASP A 262 -23.37 3.84 -45.10
C ASP A 262 -22.10 3.85 -44.21
N ARG A 263 -22.23 3.34 -42.98
CA ARG A 263 -21.14 3.14 -42.02
C ARG A 263 -21.32 1.80 -41.31
N GLY A 264 -20.49 0.82 -41.63
CA GLY A 264 -20.53 -0.54 -41.05
C GLY A 264 -19.82 -0.70 -39.71
N HIS A 265 -19.33 0.37 -39.10
CA HIS A 265 -18.59 0.34 -37.83
C HIS A 265 -19.13 1.40 -36.87
N VAL A 266 -19.10 1.09 -35.58
CA VAL A 266 -19.47 2.01 -34.50
C VAL A 266 -18.46 1.95 -33.37
N THR A 267 -18.38 3.05 -32.60
CA THR A 267 -17.48 3.15 -31.44
C THR A 267 -18.26 2.77 -30.19
N ILE A 268 -17.73 1.83 -29.41
CA ILE A 268 -18.21 1.52 -28.07
C ILE A 268 -17.28 2.12 -27.03
N VAL A 269 -17.85 2.66 -25.95
CA VAL A 269 -17.12 3.31 -24.85
C VAL A 269 -17.55 2.66 -23.54
N GLY A 270 -16.59 2.15 -22.76
CA GLY A 270 -16.89 1.46 -21.50
C GLY A 270 -15.66 0.85 -20.84
N SER A 271 -15.87 -0.06 -19.90
CA SER A 271 -14.77 -0.80 -19.27
C SER A 271 -14.12 -1.78 -20.26
N GLN A 272 -12.83 -2.06 -20.06
CA GLN A 272 -12.08 -3.02 -20.88
C GLN A 272 -12.78 -4.39 -20.91
N GLU A 273 -13.20 -4.90 -19.74
CA GLU A 273 -13.92 -6.17 -19.62
C GLU A 273 -15.23 -6.24 -20.41
N ALA A 274 -15.98 -5.12 -20.49
CA ALA A 274 -17.22 -5.07 -21.26
C ALA A 274 -16.93 -5.00 -22.77
N MET A 275 -15.92 -4.23 -23.18
CA MET A 275 -15.52 -4.10 -24.58
C MET A 275 -14.87 -5.37 -25.14
N ASP A 276 -14.15 -6.13 -24.32
CA ASP A 276 -13.52 -7.39 -24.74
C ASP A 276 -14.53 -8.50 -25.00
N LYS A 277 -15.73 -8.42 -24.40
CA LYS A 277 -16.84 -9.34 -24.68
C LYS A 277 -17.57 -9.02 -25.99
N ILE A 278 -17.32 -7.85 -26.58
CA ILE A 278 -18.05 -7.36 -27.75
C ILE A 278 -17.11 -7.33 -28.96
N ASP A 279 -17.30 -8.30 -29.85
CA ASP A 279 -16.58 -8.39 -31.14
C ASP A 279 -17.37 -7.74 -32.29
N SER A 280 -18.70 -7.78 -32.24
CA SER A 280 -19.58 -7.15 -33.21
C SER A 280 -20.94 -6.85 -32.61
N ILE A 281 -21.63 -5.82 -33.09
CA ILE A 281 -23.02 -5.53 -32.70
C ILE A 281 -23.95 -6.11 -33.76
N THR A 282 -24.70 -7.15 -33.40
CA THR A 282 -25.70 -7.76 -34.27
C THR A 282 -27.05 -7.09 -34.07
N VAL A 283 -27.72 -6.72 -35.17
CA VAL A 283 -29.02 -6.08 -35.14
C VAL A 283 -30.01 -6.86 -36.01
N PRO A 284 -31.13 -7.33 -35.45
CA PRO A 284 -32.17 -7.98 -36.23
C PRO A 284 -32.92 -6.95 -37.09
N VAL A 285 -33.17 -7.31 -38.35
CA VAL A 285 -33.96 -6.51 -39.29
C VAL A 285 -35.10 -7.37 -39.82
N ASP A 286 -36.33 -6.98 -39.49
CA ASP A 286 -37.52 -7.65 -40.00
C ASP A 286 -37.72 -7.33 -41.48
N ILE A 287 -37.72 -8.38 -42.31
CA ILE A 287 -37.93 -8.31 -43.75
C ILE A 287 -39.34 -8.73 -44.19
N SER A 288 -40.22 -9.13 -43.26
CA SER A 288 -41.56 -9.66 -43.55
C SER A 288 -42.45 -8.68 -44.33
N HIS A 289 -42.24 -7.38 -44.12
CA HIS A 289 -42.99 -6.31 -44.76
C HIS A 289 -42.21 -5.55 -45.85
N VAL A 290 -41.00 -6.01 -46.19
CA VAL A 290 -40.10 -5.31 -47.13
C VAL A 290 -40.37 -5.80 -48.56
N THR A 291 -41.15 -5.02 -49.31
CA THR A 291 -41.53 -5.34 -50.71
C THR A 291 -40.89 -4.43 -51.76
N LYS A 292 -40.23 -3.34 -51.35
CA LYS A 292 -39.53 -2.36 -52.21
C LYS A 292 -38.26 -1.88 -51.50
N ASP A 293 -37.35 -1.27 -52.27
CA ASP A 293 -36.15 -0.63 -51.73
C ASP A 293 -36.52 0.38 -50.64
N THR A 294 -35.88 0.25 -49.49
CA THR A 294 -36.17 1.07 -48.32
C THR A 294 -34.93 1.25 -47.45
N THR A 295 -34.92 2.31 -46.67
CA THR A 295 -33.87 2.58 -45.68
C THR A 295 -34.49 2.51 -44.29
N GLN A 296 -33.94 1.66 -43.43
CA GLN A 296 -34.35 1.57 -42.03
C GLN A 296 -33.28 2.17 -41.13
N THR A 297 -33.70 2.95 -40.13
CA THR A 297 -32.81 3.46 -39.09
C THR A 297 -32.96 2.61 -37.85
N LEU A 298 -31.89 1.91 -37.48
CA LEU A 298 -31.90 0.98 -36.35
C LEU A 298 -31.14 1.58 -35.18
N LYS A 299 -31.65 1.39 -33.96
CA LYS A 299 -30.95 1.76 -32.72
C LYS A 299 -29.97 0.65 -32.34
N LEU A 300 -28.78 1.05 -31.94
CA LEU A 300 -27.69 0.18 -31.50
C LEU A 300 -27.53 0.31 -29.99
N SER A 301 -27.53 -0.82 -29.31
CA SER A 301 -27.25 -0.92 -27.87
C SER A 301 -26.45 -2.20 -27.60
N ALA A 302 -25.55 -2.14 -26.64
CA ALA A 302 -24.80 -3.29 -26.15
C ALA A 302 -24.63 -3.16 -24.64
N ASP A 303 -24.63 -4.29 -23.92
CA ASP A 303 -24.61 -4.28 -22.46
C ASP A 303 -23.26 -3.80 -21.92
N GLY A 304 -23.30 -2.92 -20.92
CA GLY A 304 -22.11 -2.42 -20.22
C GLY A 304 -21.27 -1.40 -20.99
N VAL A 305 -21.69 -0.98 -22.21
CA VAL A 305 -20.97 0.02 -23.01
C VAL A 305 -21.93 1.04 -23.63
N THR A 306 -21.43 2.24 -23.89
CA THR A 306 -22.15 3.28 -24.64
C THR A 306 -21.76 3.20 -26.13
N VAL A 307 -22.75 3.04 -27.01
CA VAL A 307 -22.53 2.97 -28.47
C VAL A 307 -22.68 4.35 -29.12
N GLN A 308 -21.69 4.76 -29.93
CA GLN A 308 -21.66 6.05 -30.62
C GLN A 308 -21.21 5.87 -32.10
N PRO A 309 -22.02 6.27 -33.10
CA PRO A 309 -23.42 6.70 -32.97
C PRO A 309 -24.33 5.56 -32.52
N ASN A 310 -25.39 5.88 -31.77
CA ASN A 310 -26.38 4.89 -31.30
C ASN A 310 -27.41 4.49 -32.37
N THR A 311 -27.22 4.93 -33.61
CA THR A 311 -28.09 4.59 -34.74
C THR A 311 -27.28 4.33 -36.01
N VAL A 312 -27.78 3.40 -36.83
CA VAL A 312 -27.23 3.09 -38.15
C VAL A 312 -28.35 3.06 -39.18
N LYS A 313 -28.07 3.58 -40.38
CA LYS A 313 -28.96 3.46 -41.53
C LYS A 313 -28.58 2.22 -42.32
N VAL A 314 -29.55 1.35 -42.54
CA VAL A 314 -29.41 0.14 -43.35
C VAL A 314 -30.25 0.30 -44.60
N ASN A 315 -29.59 0.24 -45.76
CA ASN A 315 -30.24 0.30 -47.06
C ASN A 315 -30.54 -1.12 -47.51
N LEU A 316 -31.82 -1.44 -47.63
CA LEU A 316 -32.32 -2.73 -48.10
C LEU A 316 -32.67 -2.61 -49.58
N LYS A 317 -31.98 -3.39 -50.41
CA LYS A 317 -32.23 -3.47 -51.85
C LYS A 317 -32.94 -4.77 -52.18
N VAL A 318 -34.12 -4.65 -52.76
CA VAL A 318 -35.06 -5.73 -53.06
C VAL A 318 -34.96 -6.10 -54.53
N THR A 319 -34.70 -7.37 -54.80
CA THR A 319 -34.77 -7.93 -56.15
C THR A 319 -36.09 -8.68 -56.29
N GLN A 320 -36.97 -8.21 -57.18
CA GLN A 320 -38.25 -8.87 -57.47
C GLN A 320 -38.03 -10.19 -58.23
N LYS A 321 -39.02 -11.08 -58.15
CA LYS A 321 -39.08 -12.27 -59.00
C LYS A 321 -39.42 -11.95 -60.44
#